data_AF-A0A4V6CTY0-F1
#
_entry.id   AF-A0A4V6CTY0-F1
#
_cell.length_a   1.000
_cell.length_b   1.000
_cell.length_c   1.000
_cell.angle_alpha   90.00
_cell.angle_beta   90.00
_cell.angle_gamma   90.00
#
_symmetry.space_group_name_H-M   'P 1'
#
loop_
_entity.id
_entity.type
_entity.pdbx_description
1 polymer ?
#
loop_
_entity_poly.entity_id
_entity_poly.type
_entity_poly.pdbx_seq_one_letter_code
_entity_poly.pdbx_strand_id
1 'polypeptide(L)' 'MKIVMILVPVMLVLVALGIVLFSWAVKNGQYDDLDGPAHRILYDDDKDKIPDDAKQPGKESGEDQTS' A
#
# COMPACT_ATOMS: atom_id res chain seq x y z
N MET A 1 -36.19 -14.17 27.16
CA MET A 1 -34.80 -14.65 27.38
C MET A 1 -34.29 -15.66 26.33
N LYS A 2 -34.80 -15.68 25.09
CA LYS A 2 -34.31 -16.59 24.01
C LYS A 2 -33.32 -15.91 23.06
N ILE A 3 -33.44 -14.60 22.88
CA ILE A 3 -32.60 -13.85 21.94
C ILE A 3 -31.12 -13.84 22.35
N VAL A 4 -30.84 -13.77 23.66
CA VAL A 4 -29.48 -13.75 24.20
C VAL A 4 -28.73 -15.05 23.86
N MET A 5 -29.42 -16.20 23.88
CA MET A 5 -28.83 -17.49 23.47
C MET A 5 -28.41 -17.54 22.00
N ILE A 6 -29.01 -16.72 21.14
CA ILE A 6 -28.64 -16.62 19.71
C ILE A 6 -27.61 -15.51 19.52
N LEU A 7 -27.75 -14.40 20.23
CA LEU A 7 -26.90 -13.23 20.05
C LEU A 7 -25.46 -13.46 20.54
N VAL A 8 -25.28 -14.20 21.64
CA VAL A 8 -23.95 -14.54 22.18
C VAL A 8 -23.12 -15.36 21.17
N PRO A 9 -23.59 -16.51 20.64
CA PRO A 9 -22.81 -17.27 19.66
C PRO A 9 -22.60 -16.49 18.35
N VAL A 10 -23.60 -15.72 17.89
CA VAL A 10 -23.43 -14.87 16.70
C VAL A 10 -22.29 -13.87 16.90
N MET A 11 -22.22 -13.21 18.05
CA MET A 11 -21.12 -12.27 18.33
C MET A 11 -19.76 -12.96 18.40
N LEU A 12 -19.68 -14.16 18.99
CA LEU A 12 -18.43 -14.93 19.00
C LEU A 12 -17.96 -15.29 17.58
N VAL A 13 -18.89 -15.68 16.71
CA VAL A 13 -18.60 -15.97 15.29
C VAL A 13 -18.13 -14.72 14.56
N LEU A 14 -18.78 -13.58 14.77
CA LEU A 14 -18.39 -12.31 14.15
C LEU A 14 -17.00 -11.86 14.58
N VAL A 15 -16.68 -11.97 15.88
CA VAL A 15 -15.34 -11.66 16.40
C VAL A 15 -14.30 -12.61 15.82
N ALA A 16 -14.56 -13.92 15.80
CA ALA A 16 -13.67 -14.90 15.22
C ALA A 16 -13.42 -14.62 13.72
N LEU A 17 -14.47 -14.31 12.97
CA LEU A 17 -14.37 -13.95 11.56
C LEU A 17 -13.54 -12.68 11.36
N GLY A 18 -13.75 -11.66 12.20
CA GLY A 18 -12.96 -10.43 12.18
C GLY A 18 -11.47 -10.70 12.41
N ILE A 19 -11.12 -11.54 13.38
CA ILE A 19 -9.73 -11.93 13.67
C ILE A 19 -9.12 -12.69 12.49
N VAL A 20 -9.85 -13.63 11.88
CA VAL A 20 -9.38 -14.39 10.72
C VAL A 20 -9.13 -13.48 9.52
N LEU A 21 -10.09 -12.61 9.17
CA LEU A 21 -9.96 -11.68 8.06
C LEU A 21 -8.83 -10.67 8.28
N PHE A 22 -8.74 -10.11 9.49
CA PHE A 22 -7.65 -9.21 9.85
C PHE A 22 -6.28 -9.89 9.75
N SER A 23 -6.15 -11.10 10.31
CA SER A 23 -4.91 -11.87 10.25
C SER A 23 -4.54 -12.25 8.81
N TRP A 24 -5.52 -12.51 7.94
CA TRP A 24 -5.28 -12.73 6.51
C TRP A 24 -4.80 -11.46 5.82
N ALA A 25 -5.45 -10.31 6.06
CA ALA A 25 -5.07 -9.03 5.47
C ALA A 25 -3.65 -8.59 5.85
N VAL A 26 -3.27 -8.77 7.12
CA VAL A 26 -1.91 -8.50 7.61
C VAL A 26 -0.88 -9.42 6.92
N LYS A 27 -1.17 -10.72 6.80
CA LYS A 27 -0.29 -11.67 6.12
C LYS A 27 -0.17 -11.42 4.62
N ASN A 28 -1.20 -10.82 4.00
CA ASN A 28 -1.23 -10.53 2.58
C ASN A 28 -0.53 -9.21 2.21
N GLY A 29 0.18 -8.58 3.15
CA GLY A 29 0.99 -7.39 2.88
C GLY A 29 0.17 -6.14 2.52
N GLN A 30 -1.13 -6.07 2.85
CA GLN A 30 -1.98 -4.92 2.50
C GLN A 30 -1.48 -3.59 3.13
N TYR A 31 -0.66 -3.69 4.18
CA TYR A 31 -0.06 -2.54 4.86
C TYR A 31 1.33 -2.16 4.34
N ASP A 32 1.93 -2.96 3.46
CA ASP A 32 3.30 -2.72 2.95
C ASP A 32 3.33 -1.61 1.88
N ASP A 33 2.19 -1.27 1.26
CA ASP A 33 2.08 -0.23 0.23
C ASP A 33 1.41 1.08 0.73
N LEU A 34 1.43 1.33 2.04
CA LEU A 34 0.98 2.61 2.60
C LEU A 34 1.94 3.77 2.27
N ASP A 35 3.19 3.48 1.94
CA ASP A 35 4.22 4.46 1.59
C ASP A 35 4.21 4.87 0.09
N GLY A 36 3.53 4.10 -0.78
CA GLY A 36 3.56 4.25 -2.24
C GLY A 36 2.88 5.50 -2.84
N PRO A 37 1.77 6.03 -2.28
CA PRO A 37 1.08 7.18 -2.87
C PRO A 37 1.58 8.55 -2.39
N ALA A 38 2.03 8.66 -1.14
CA ALA A 38 2.39 9.94 -0.52
C ALA A 38 3.64 10.58 -1.16
N HIS A 39 4.57 9.76 -1.65
CA HIS A 39 5.78 10.24 -2.28
C HIS A 39 5.56 10.72 -3.72
N ARG A 40 4.57 10.19 -4.45
CA ARG A 40 4.32 10.60 -5.84
C ARG A 40 3.72 12.00 -5.96
N ILE A 41 2.85 12.38 -5.04
CA ILE A 41 2.16 13.69 -5.11
C ILE A 41 3.09 14.89 -4.86
N LEU A 42 4.22 14.69 -4.17
CA LEU A 42 5.21 15.75 -3.95
C LEU A 42 6.23 15.88 -5.10
N TYR A 43 6.47 14.83 -5.88
CA TYR A 43 7.58 14.81 -6.85
C TYR A 43 7.16 14.61 -8.32
N ASP A 44 5.88 14.35 -8.60
CA ASP A 44 5.39 14.21 -9.98
C ASP A 44 5.15 15.56 -10.67
N ASP A 45 4.83 16.64 -9.94
CA ASP A 45 4.55 17.97 -10.50
C ASP A 45 5.82 18.80 -10.84
N ASP A 46 6.98 18.38 -10.35
CA ASP A 46 8.23 19.14 -10.47
C ASP A 46 9.12 18.70 -11.63
N LYS A 47 8.84 17.53 -12.25
CA LYS A 47 9.65 16.99 -13.36
C LYS A 47 9.58 17.87 -14.62
N ASP A 48 8.42 18.50 -14.84
CA ASP A 48 8.17 19.39 -15.98
C ASP A 48 8.54 20.85 -15.69
N LYS A 49 8.94 21.17 -14.45
CA LYS A 49 9.33 22.53 -14.02
C LYS A 49 10.84 22.73 -13.92
N ILE A 50 11.65 21.68 -14.10
CA ILE A 50 13.11 21.81 -14.10
C ILE A 50 13.53 22.50 -15.41
N PRO A 51 14.13 23.71 -15.35
CA PRO A 51 14.67 24.37 -16.54
C PRO A 51 15.69 23.48 -17.25
N ASP A 52 15.70 23.45 -18.58
CA ASP A 52 16.61 22.59 -19.38
C ASP A 52 18.10 22.85 -19.11
N ASP A 53 18.43 24.05 -18.65
CA ASP A 53 19.74 24.53 -18.21
C ASP A 53 20.15 24.04 -16.79
N ALA A 54 19.20 23.56 -15.99
CA ALA A 54 19.43 22.94 -14.68
C ALA A 54 19.48 21.40 -14.75
N LYS A 55 19.09 20.79 -15.88
CA LYS A 55 19.32 19.36 -16.15
C LYS A 55 20.81 19.13 -16.34
N GLN A 56 21.45 18.48 -15.36
CA GLN A 56 22.84 18.04 -15.53
C GLN A 56 22.93 17.13 -16.77
N PRO A 57 23.80 17.42 -17.75
CA PRO A 57 24.03 16.55 -18.89
C PRO A 57 24.85 15.36 -18.38
N GLY A 58 24.17 14.32 -17.92
CA GLY A 58 24.91 13.23 -17.28
C GLY A 58 24.08 12.15 -16.61
N LYS A 59 23.00 11.69 -17.26
CA LYS A 59 22.61 10.27 -17.19
C LYS A 59 21.48 10.02 -18.17
N GLU A 60 21.90 9.82 -19.40
CA GLU A 60 21.13 9.13 -20.42
C GLU A 60 20.84 7.70 -19.93
N SER A 61 19.60 7.29 -20.09
CA SER A 61 19.14 5.91 -19.91
C SER A 61 19.87 4.99 -20.89
N GLY A 62 20.27 3.80 -20.43
CA GLY A 62 20.85 2.78 -21.30
C GLY A 62 21.33 1.54 -20.54
N GLU A 63 20.44 0.55 -20.42
CA GLU A 63 20.76 -0.86 -20.23
C GLU A 63 21.68 -1.41 -21.34
N ASP A 64 22.19 -2.63 -21.10
CA ASP A 64 22.86 -3.56 -22.04
C ASP A 64 24.33 -3.31 -22.40
N GLN A 65 25.23 -4.09 -21.76
CA GLN A 65 25.98 -5.18 -22.42
C GLN A 65 26.97 -5.85 -21.46
N THR A 66 26.78 -7.17 -21.29
CA THR A 66 27.84 -8.21 -21.27
C THR A 66 29.29 -7.73 -21.42
N SER A 67 30.10 -7.95 -20.39
CA SER A 67 31.29 -8.86 -20.36
C SER A 67 32.20 -8.55 -19.17
#